data_AF-A0A098EW85-F1
#
_entry.id   AF-A0A098EW85-F1
#
_cell.length_a   1.000
_cell.length_b   1.000
_cell.length_c   1.000
_cell.angle_alpha   90.00
_cell.angle_beta   90.00
_cell.angle_gamma   90.00
#
_symmetry.space_group_name_H-M   'P 1'
#
loop_
_entity.id
_entity.type
_entity.pdbx_description
1 polymer ?
#
loop_
_entity_poly.entity_id
_entity_poly.type
_entity_poly.pdbx_seq_one_letter_code
_entity_poly.pdbx_strand_id
1 'polypeptide(L)'
;MVYFAFGGNIKNLITAVTFSALLHFIYFSGMFLIGYFQTTSYTPDIDGQWENVTYLQNEVVFGTTGSPLFYLFTLIGVSFAVWVALLLHKRLAGKNN
;
A
#
# COMPACT_ATOMS: atom_id res chain seq x y z
N MET A 1 5.92 -13.90 22.80
CA MET A 1 6.13 -13.28 24.12
C MET A 1 5.69 -11.80 24.18
N VAL A 2 6.06 -10.97 23.18
CA VAL A 2 5.70 -9.52 23.12
C VAL A 2 4.19 -9.24 23.17
N TYR A 3 3.38 -10.03 22.47
CA TYR A 3 1.93 -9.83 22.37
C TYR A 3 1.19 -9.82 23.72
N PHE A 4 1.51 -10.79 24.57
CA PHE A 4 0.90 -10.96 25.89
C PHE A 4 1.46 -9.96 26.91
N ALA A 5 2.72 -9.54 26.77
CA ALA A 5 3.38 -8.60 27.68
C ALA A 5 2.73 -7.19 27.67
N PHE A 6 2.06 -6.81 26.58
CA PHE A 6 1.42 -5.49 26.46
C PHE A 6 -0.09 -5.48 26.72
N GLY A 7 -0.70 -6.61 27.07
CA GLY A 7 -2.16 -6.74 27.21
C GLY A 7 -2.91 -6.81 25.86
N GLY A 8 -2.22 -7.21 24.79
CA GLY A 8 -2.81 -7.42 23.48
C GLY A 8 -3.71 -8.67 23.47
N ASN A 9 -4.94 -8.53 22.99
CA ASN A 9 -5.87 -9.65 22.76
C ASN A 9 -6.01 -9.93 21.26
N ILE A 10 -6.24 -11.20 20.88
CA ILE A 10 -6.28 -11.68 19.48
C ILE A 10 -7.16 -10.83 18.57
N LYS A 11 -8.29 -10.35 19.10
CA LYS A 11 -9.21 -9.47 18.37
C LYS A 11 -8.54 -8.17 17.93
N ASN A 12 -7.73 -7.52 18.77
CA ASN A 12 -7.01 -6.29 18.38
C ASN A 12 -5.98 -6.54 17.28
N LEU A 13 -5.33 -7.70 17.27
CA LEU A 13 -4.38 -8.07 16.22
C LEU A 13 -5.12 -8.27 14.89
N ILE A 14 -6.22 -9.02 14.91
CA ILE A 14 -7.07 -9.22 13.73
C ILE A 14 -7.58 -7.87 13.22
N THR A 15 -8.09 -7.00 14.10
CA THR A 15 -8.54 -5.66 13.71
C THR A 15 -7.42 -4.85 13.05
N ALA A 16 -6.21 -4.86 13.61
CA ALA A 16 -5.10 -4.12 13.04
C ALA A 16 -4.63 -4.66 11.67
N VAL A 17 -4.66 -5.98 11.49
CA VAL A 17 -4.36 -6.62 10.20
C VAL A 17 -5.46 -6.31 9.18
N THR A 18 -6.73 -6.48 9.53
CA THR A 18 -7.87 -6.18 8.65
C THR A 18 -7.89 -4.71 8.25
N PHE A 19 -7.66 -3.79 9.18
CA PHE A 19 -7.64 -2.36 8.87
C PHE A 19 -6.48 -1.99 7.94
N SER A 20 -5.28 -2.53 8.18
CA SER A 20 -4.14 -2.36 7.28
C SER A 20 -4.44 -2.91 5.87
N ALA A 21 -5.02 -4.11 5.79
CA ALA A 21 -5.40 -4.72 4.51
C ALA A 21 -6.43 -3.87 3.75
N LEU A 22 -7.44 -3.32 4.44
CA LEU A 22 -8.42 -2.41 3.83
C LEU A 22 -7.77 -1.13 3.30
N LEU A 23 -6.85 -0.52 4.04
CA LEU A 23 -6.12 0.66 3.57
C LEU A 23 -5.30 0.38 2.30
N HIS A 24 -4.59 -0.75 2.27
CA HIS A 24 -3.83 -1.15 1.09
C HIS A 24 -4.76 -1.46 -0.08
N PHE A 25 -5.89 -2.14 0.15
CA PHE A 25 -6.89 -2.40 -0.87
C PHE A 25 -7.42 -1.11 -1.51
N ILE A 26 -7.73 -0.10 -0.69
CA ILE A 26 -8.17 1.22 -1.18
C ILE A 26 -7.04 1.89 -2.00
N TYR A 27 -5.81 1.86 -1.50
CA TYR A 27 -4.65 2.43 -2.20
C TYR A 27 -4.45 1.79 -3.59
N PHE A 28 -4.42 0.45 -3.67
CA PHE A 28 -4.25 -0.26 -4.94
C PHE A 28 -5.44 -0.06 -5.88
N SER A 29 -6.66 -0.01 -5.35
CA SER A 29 -7.86 0.27 -6.15
C SER A 29 -7.79 1.67 -6.75
N GLY A 30 -7.37 2.67 -5.99
CA GLY A 30 -7.19 4.04 -6.48
C GLY A 30 -6.14 4.12 -7.58
N MET A 31 -4.97 3.52 -7.36
CA MET A 31 -3.90 3.44 -8.36
C MET A 31 -4.38 2.76 -9.65
N PHE A 32 -5.09 1.63 -9.51
CA PHE A 32 -5.64 0.90 -10.64
C PHE A 32 -6.65 1.73 -11.43
N LEU A 33 -7.60 2.39 -10.75
CA LEU A 33 -8.60 3.24 -11.41
C LEU A 33 -7.96 4.40 -12.16
N ILE A 34 -7.01 5.10 -11.54
CA ILE A 34 -6.28 6.20 -12.16
C ILE A 34 -5.55 5.72 -13.42
N GLY A 35 -4.82 4.61 -13.33
CA GLY A 35 -4.11 4.03 -14.47
C GLY A 35 -5.05 3.54 -15.57
N TYR A 36 -6.19 2.95 -15.18
CA TYR A 36 -7.23 2.53 -16.11
C TYR A 36 -7.79 3.72 -16.90
N PHE A 37 -8.18 4.80 -16.21
CA PHE A 37 -8.67 6.01 -16.88
C PHE A 37 -7.64 6.58 -17.85
N GLN A 38 -6.38 6.73 -17.43
CA GLN A 38 -5.30 7.20 -18.29
C GLN A 38 -5.16 6.33 -19.54
N THR A 39 -5.18 5.02 -19.39
CA THR A 39 -5.05 4.08 -20.51
C THR A 39 -6.24 4.17 -21.47
N THR A 40 -7.46 4.29 -20.95
CA THR A 40 -8.66 4.39 -21.80
C THR A 40 -8.79 5.73 -22.52
N SER A 41 -8.25 6.82 -21.95
CA SER A 41 -8.26 8.14 -22.57
C SER A 41 -7.03 8.41 -23.46
N TYR A 42 -6.04 7.52 -23.44
CA TYR A 42 -4.84 7.64 -24.26
C TYR A 42 -5.12 7.20 -25.70
N THR A 43 -4.89 8.10 -26.66
CA THR A 43 -4.86 7.74 -28.09
C THR A 43 -3.41 7.48 -28.47
N PRO A 44 -3.01 6.24 -28.80
CA PRO A 44 -1.64 5.96 -29.19
C PRO A 44 -1.31 6.58 -30.54
N ASP A 45 -0.29 7.44 -30.59
CA ASP A 45 0.30 7.93 -31.84
C ASP A 45 1.28 6.87 -32.36
N ILE A 46 0.74 5.93 -33.15
CA ILE A 46 1.52 4.82 -33.71
C ILE A 46 2.36 5.30 -34.90
N ASP A 47 1.84 6.21 -35.71
CA ASP A 47 2.46 6.64 -36.97
C ASP A 47 3.69 7.53 -36.71
N GLY A 48 3.64 8.45 -35.74
CA GLY A 48 4.77 9.31 -35.38
C GLY A 48 5.90 8.59 -34.60
N GLN A 49 5.57 7.51 -33.89
CA GLN A 49 6.55 6.72 -33.10
C GLN A 49 7.24 5.63 -33.93
N TRP A 50 6.60 5.13 -35.00
CA TRP A 50 7.16 4.07 -35.86
C TRP A 50 8.33 4.55 -36.72
N GLU A 51 8.36 5.82 -37.13
CA GLU A 51 9.51 6.40 -37.86
C GLU A 51 10.75 6.59 -36.99
N ASN A 52 10.60 6.59 -35.66
CA ASN A 52 11.68 6.84 -34.69
C ASN A 52 12.16 5.54 -34.03
N VAL A 53 12.52 4.54 -34.85
CA VAL A 53 12.99 3.20 -34.41
C VAL A 53 14.18 3.28 -33.44
N THR A 54 14.97 4.35 -33.50
CA THR A 54 16.11 4.61 -32.59
C THR A 54 15.66 5.09 -31.19
N TYR A 55 14.46 5.66 -31.06
CA TYR A 55 13.87 6.11 -29.79
C TYR A 55 13.35 4.91 -28.96
N LEU A 56 12.74 3.93 -29.63
CA LEU A 56 12.16 2.72 -29.02
C LEU A 56 13.16 1.83 -28.26
N GLN A 57 14.44 1.78 -28.66
CA GLN A 57 15.44 0.96 -27.97
C GLN A 57 16.14 1.67 -26.80
N ASN A 58 16.23 3.01 -26.82
CA ASN A 58 16.97 3.77 -25.81
C ASN A 58 16.11 4.27 -24.64
N GLU A 59 14.79 4.29 -24.78
CA GLU A 59 13.85 4.69 -23.72
C GLU A 59 13.18 3.53 -22.98
N VAL A 60 13.63 2.28 -23.15
CA VAL A 60 13.21 1.19 -22.26
C VAL A 60 13.97 1.27 -20.93
N VAL A 61 13.97 2.45 -20.31
CA VAL A 61 14.04 2.52 -18.85
C VAL A 61 12.73 1.89 -18.39
N PHE A 62 12.75 0.56 -18.18
CA PHE A 62 11.73 -0.11 -17.41
C PHE A 62 11.57 0.72 -16.14
N GLY A 63 10.49 1.52 -16.08
CA GLY A 63 10.29 2.49 -15.01
C GLY A 63 10.58 1.76 -13.71
N THR A 64 11.52 2.27 -12.92
CA THR A 64 11.99 1.54 -11.73
C THR A 64 10.82 1.44 -10.77
N THR A 65 10.08 0.33 -10.85
CA THR A 65 8.97 0.09 -9.95
C THR A 65 9.57 -0.29 -8.60
N GLY A 66 9.00 0.24 -7.52
CA GLY A 66 9.43 -0.12 -6.17
C GLY A 66 9.39 -1.64 -6.01
N SER A 67 10.33 -2.21 -5.26
CA SER A 67 10.34 -3.65 -4.99
C SER A 67 8.96 -4.10 -4.48
N PRO A 68 8.34 -5.17 -5.05
CA PRO A 68 7.07 -5.69 -4.55
C PRO A 68 7.09 -6.02 -3.04
N LEU A 69 8.29 -6.33 -2.51
CA LEU A 69 8.50 -6.57 -1.08
C LEU A 69 8.23 -5.34 -0.22
N PHE A 70 8.36 -4.13 -0.77
CA PHE A 70 8.06 -2.89 -0.07
C PHE A 70 6.62 -2.87 0.44
N TYR A 71 5.66 -3.33 -0.38
CA TYR A 71 4.25 -3.39 0.02
C TYR A 71 3.97 -4.38 1.16
N LEU A 72 4.78 -5.44 1.28
CA LEU A 72 4.70 -6.36 2.43
C LEU A 72 5.19 -5.67 3.70
N PHE A 73 6.28 -4.91 3.61
CA PHE A 73 6.78 -4.14 4.74
C PHE A 73 5.80 -3.05 5.17
N THR A 74 5.15 -2.36 4.23
CA THR A 74 4.12 -1.36 4.58
C THR A 74 2.89 -2.02 5.20
N LEU A 75 2.47 -3.20 4.72
CA LEU A 75 1.36 -3.95 5.32
C LEU A 75 1.64 -4.27 6.80
N ILE A 76 2.82 -4.85 7.07
CA ILE A 76 3.24 -5.19 8.43
C ILE A 76 3.41 -3.93 9.29
N GLY A 77 4.06 -2.90 8.75
CA GLY A 77 4.31 -1.64 9.44
C GLY A 77 3.02 -0.91 9.84
N VAL A 78 2.06 -0.81 8.93
CA VAL A 78 0.75 -0.19 9.20
C VAL A 78 -0.04 -1.02 10.21
N SER A 79 -0.06 -2.35 10.08
CA SER A 79 -0.69 -3.22 11.08
C SER A 79 -0.08 -3.04 12.46
N PHE A 80 1.25 -2.95 12.54
CA PHE A 80 1.94 -2.71 13.80
C PHE A 80 1.59 -1.34 14.40
N ALA A 81 1.59 -0.28 13.59
CA ALA A 81 1.23 1.06 14.04
C ALA A 81 -0.21 1.13 14.59
N VAL A 82 -1.18 0.53 13.90
CA VAL A 82 -2.59 0.47 14.34
C VAL A 82 -2.71 -0.33 15.64
N TRP A 83 -2.02 -1.46 15.76
CA TRP A 83 -2.03 -2.26 16.97
C TRP A 83 -1.48 -1.48 18.18
N VAL A 84 -0.36 -0.78 18.00
CA VAL A 84 0.22 0.09 19.04
C VAL A 84 -0.74 1.22 19.42
N ALA A 85 -1.37 1.87 18.44
CA ALA A 85 -2.35 2.93 18.70
C ALA A 85 -3.54 2.43 19.53
N LEU A 86 -4.08 1.24 19.22
CA LEU A 86 -5.16 0.63 20.00
C LEU A 86 -4.75 0.29 21.43
N LEU A 87 -3.51 -0.15 21.65
CA LEU A 87 -2.99 -0.42 22.99
C LEU A 87 -2.83 0.86 23.81
N LEU A 88 -2.26 1.90 23.20
CA LEU A 88 -2.10 3.21 23.85
C LEU A 88 -3.46 3.81 24.21
N HIS A 89 -4.43 3.77 23.30
CA HIS A 89 -5.78 4.26 23.55
C HIS A 89 -6.42 3.57 24.77
N LYS A 90 -6.28 2.24 24.89
CA LYS A 90 -6.82 1.49 26.04
C LYS A 90 -6.13 1.85 27.36
N ARG A 91 -4.81 2.05 27.35
CA ARG A 91 -4.08 2.45 28.56
C ARG A 91 -4.43 3.86 29.01
N LEU A 92 -4.59 4.78 28.07
CA LEU A 92 -4.99 6.17 28.37
C LEU A 92 -6.44 6.23 28.86
N ALA A 93 -7.36 5.53 28.20
CA ALA A 93 -8.76 5.47 28.61
C ALA A 93 -8.94 4.79 29.98
N GLY A 94 -8.16 3.74 30.28
CA GLY A 94 -8.20 3.07 31.58
C GLY A 94 -7.55 3.87 32.72
N LYS A 95 -6.71 4.86 32.42
CA LYS A 95 -6.11 5.78 33.42
C LYS A 95 -7.05 6.94 33.79
N ASN A 96 -8.01 7.26 32.92
CA ASN A 96 -8.96 8.37 33.11
C ASN A 96 -10.25 7.95 33.84
N ASN A 97 -10.35 6.70 34.30
CA ASN A 97 -11.45 6.15 35.10
C ASN A 97 -10.94 5.78 36.49
#